data_AF-A0A1V1TUU2-F1
#
_entry.id   AF-A0A1V1TUU2-F1
#
_cell.length_a   1.000
_cell.length_b   1.000
_cell.length_c   1.000
_cell.angle_alpha   90.00
_cell.angle_beta   90.00
_cell.angle_gamma   90.00
#
_symmetry.space_group_name_H-M   'P 1'
#
loop_
_entity.id
_entity.type
_entity.pdbx_description
1 polymer ?
#
loop_
_entity_poly.entity_id
_entity_poly.type
_entity_poly.pdbx_seq_one_letter_code
_entity_poly.pdbx_strand_id
1 'polypeptide(L)'
;MAPMPSVDHTVLEQQLKDTIQSLHNIMVQVTAYDATTSSSPARPSRDALAAELTALSRSLQTIHRTSATRTLPQVPPELVQYVDNGRNPDVYTREFVELVRRGNQLMRGKQSAFASFRDVLAGEIENAMPELRDDAARVVAATGGRAISAAGAGIGNTSGGAGE
;
A
#
# COMPACT_ATOMS: atom_id res chain seq x y z
N MET A 1 -2.97 7.20 -12.74
CA MET A 1 -3.36 7.34 -11.32
C MET A 1 -4.64 8.13 -11.30
N ALA A 2 -5.77 7.52 -10.93
CA ALA A 2 -7.02 8.25 -10.78
C ALA A 2 -6.87 9.27 -9.64
N PRO A 3 -7.39 10.50 -9.76
CA PRO A 3 -7.37 11.46 -8.67
C PRO A 3 -8.20 10.89 -7.52
N MET A 4 -7.57 10.63 -6.37
CA MET A 4 -8.30 10.25 -5.17
C MET A 4 -9.08 11.47 -4.70
N PRO A 5 -10.39 11.34 -4.40
CA PRO A 5 -11.16 12.45 -3.84
C PRO A 5 -10.48 12.87 -2.54
N SER A 6 -10.08 14.14 -2.44
CA SER A 6 -9.55 14.70 -1.20
C SER A 6 -10.68 14.76 -0.18
N VAL A 7 -10.87 13.67 0.56
CA VAL A 7 -11.70 13.71 1.76
C VAL A 7 -11.10 14.81 2.64
N ASP A 8 -11.93 15.74 3.08
CA ASP A 8 -11.46 16.86 3.88
C ASP A 8 -11.17 16.34 5.30
N HIS A 9 -9.93 15.97 5.61
CA HIS A 9 -9.57 15.37 6.90
C HIS A 9 -9.29 16.43 7.98
N THR A 10 -9.25 17.71 7.58
CA THR A 10 -8.84 18.85 8.42
C THR A 10 -9.71 19.01 9.66
N VAL A 11 -11.02 18.88 9.50
CA VAL A 11 -11.99 19.01 10.60
C VAL A 11 -11.81 17.91 11.64
N LEU A 12 -11.63 16.67 11.20
CA LEU A 12 -11.44 15.53 12.11
C LEU A 12 -10.09 15.64 12.83
N GLU A 13 -9.05 16.04 12.10
CA GLU A 13 -7.72 16.27 12.67
C GLU A 13 -7.74 17.36 13.75
N GLN A 14 -8.45 18.47 13.49
CA GLN A 14 -8.61 19.53 14.47
C GLN A 14 -9.36 19.05 15.72
N GLN A 15 -10.46 18.30 15.55
CA GLN A 15 -11.20 17.73 16.68
C GLN A 15 -10.33 16.75 17.52
N LEU A 16 -9.47 15.96 16.88
CA LEU A 16 -8.51 15.10 17.59
C LEU A 16 -7.50 15.93 18.39
N LYS A 17 -6.95 17.00 17.80
CA LYS A 17 -6.03 17.92 18.47
C LYS A 17 -6.68 18.58 19.69
N ASP A 18 -7.91 19.06 19.56
CA ASP A 18 -8.67 19.68 20.65
C ASP A 18 -8.92 18.67 21.80
N THR A 19 -9.16 17.41 21.46
CA THR A 19 -9.35 16.32 22.44
C THR A 19 -8.06 16.00 23.20
N ILE A 20 -6.93 15.90 22.49
CA ILE A 20 -5.61 15.71 23.10
C ILE A 20 -5.27 16.89 24.02
N GLN A 21 -5.59 18.11 23.60
CA GLN A 21 -5.37 19.30 24.41
C GLN A 21 -6.21 19.27 25.70
N SER A 22 -7.49 18.87 25.62
CA SER A 22 -8.33 18.72 26.82
C SER A 22 -7.78 17.65 27.78
N LEU A 23 -7.30 16.51 27.27
CA LEU A 23 -6.64 15.48 28.10
C LEU A 23 -5.38 16.01 28.79
N HIS A 24 -4.57 16.80 28.08
CA HIS A 24 -3.38 17.44 28.65
C HIS A 24 -3.77 18.47 29.74
N ASN A 25 -4.78 19.30 29.50
CA ASN A 25 -5.28 20.27 30.48
C ASN A 25 -5.77 19.57 31.75
N ILE A 26 -6.54 18.48 31.61
CA ILE A 26 -7.00 17.67 32.74
C ILE A 26 -5.82 17.11 33.52
N MET A 27 -4.81 16.55 32.83
CA MET A 27 -3.60 16.03 33.48
C MET A 27 -2.91 17.08 34.34
N VAL A 28 -2.67 18.28 33.79
CA VAL A 28 -2.03 19.39 34.52
C VAL A 28 -2.88 19.83 35.72
N GLN A 29 -4.20 19.98 35.54
CA GLN A 29 -5.11 20.38 36.61
C GLN A 29 -5.18 19.35 37.74
N VAL A 30 -5.14 18.06 37.42
CA VAL A 30 -5.10 16.98 38.42
C VAL A 30 -3.77 16.96 39.16
N THR A 31 -2.64 17.13 38.47
CA THR A 31 -1.33 17.20 39.13
C THR A 31 -1.21 18.41 40.06
N ALA A 32 -1.76 19.56 39.65
CA ALA A 32 -1.76 20.79 40.45
C ALA A 32 -2.91 20.86 41.48
N TYR A 33 -3.79 19.85 41.52
CA TYR A 33 -5.02 19.87 42.30
C TYR A 33 -4.76 20.05 43.81
N ASP A 34 -3.71 19.42 44.33
CA ASP A 34 -3.36 19.47 45.76
C ASP A 34 -2.44 20.65 46.15
N ALA A 35 -1.75 21.25 45.17
CA ALA A 35 -0.82 22.36 45.42
C ALA A 35 -1.51 23.63 45.94
N THR A 36 -2.82 23.73 45.78
CA THR A 36 -3.63 24.90 46.19
C THR A 36 -4.44 24.69 47.47
N THR A 37 -4.42 23.48 48.06
CA THR A 37 -5.24 23.10 49.22
C THR A 37 -4.76 23.72 50.54
N SER A 38 -3.54 24.27 50.61
CA SER A 38 -2.90 24.63 51.88
C SER A 38 -3.34 25.98 52.50
N SER A 39 -4.15 26.83 51.83
CA SER A 39 -4.47 28.15 52.41
C SER A 39 -5.80 28.83 52.00
N SER A 40 -6.69 28.21 51.20
CA SER A 40 -7.99 28.81 50.85
C SER A 40 -9.02 27.77 50.40
N PRO A 41 -10.34 28.07 50.45
CA PRO A 41 -11.37 27.10 50.11
C PRO A 41 -11.19 26.65 48.65
N ALA A 42 -10.79 25.39 48.47
CA ALA A 42 -10.37 24.72 47.23
C ALA A 42 -11.49 24.53 46.17
N ARG A 43 -12.33 25.55 45.93
CA ARG A 43 -13.44 25.50 44.97
C ARG A 43 -13.09 25.73 43.50
N PRO A 44 -12.17 26.62 43.10
CA PRO A 44 -12.01 26.98 41.68
C PRO A 44 -11.41 25.84 40.83
N SER A 45 -10.55 24.98 41.40
CA SER A 45 -9.94 23.85 40.69
C SER A 45 -10.95 22.74 40.37
N ARG A 46 -11.92 22.51 41.26
CA ARG A 46 -12.95 21.47 41.09
C ARG A 46 -13.94 21.82 39.97
N ASP A 47 -14.42 23.07 39.94
CA ASP A 47 -15.36 23.52 38.92
C ASP A 47 -14.70 23.59 37.54
N ALA A 48 -13.42 24.00 37.48
CA ALA A 48 -12.61 23.95 36.26
C ALA A 48 -12.43 22.53 35.73
N LEU A 49 -12.09 21.57 36.60
CA LEU A 49 -11.96 20.16 36.24
C LEU A 49 -13.28 19.58 35.72
N ALA A 50 -14.40 19.90 36.38
CA ALA A 50 -15.73 19.44 35.96
C ALA A 50 -16.13 20.01 34.58
N ALA A 51 -15.79 21.27 34.32
CA ALA A 51 -16.00 21.90 33.03
C ALA A 51 -15.16 21.23 31.93
N GLU A 52 -13.87 20.94 32.19
CA GLU A 52 -12.98 20.25 31.25
C GLU A 52 -13.44 18.81 30.96
N LEU A 53 -13.86 18.06 31.98
CA LEU A 53 -14.39 16.70 31.78
C LEU A 53 -15.67 16.70 30.92
N THR A 54 -16.52 17.72 31.10
CA THR A 54 -17.71 17.91 30.28
C THR A 54 -17.34 18.30 28.85
N ALA A 55 -16.32 19.14 28.67
CA ALA A 55 -15.79 19.51 27.35
C ALA A 55 -15.21 18.29 26.62
N LEU A 56 -14.42 17.46 27.30
CA LEU A 56 -13.88 16.21 26.77
C LEU A 56 -15.00 15.27 26.30
N SER A 57 -16.04 15.08 27.13
CA SER A 57 -17.19 14.25 26.78
C SER A 57 -17.88 14.72 25.49
N ARG A 58 -18.10 16.04 25.36
CA ARG A 58 -18.69 16.65 24.16
C ARG A 58 -17.77 16.50 22.94
N SER A 59 -16.46 16.64 23.13
CA SER A 59 -15.47 16.48 22.04
C SER A 59 -15.48 15.05 21.49
N LEU A 60 -15.45 14.04 22.37
CA LEU A 60 -15.52 12.62 21.98
C LEU A 60 -16.83 12.28 21.24
N GLN A 61 -17.97 12.82 21.70
CA GLN A 61 -19.25 12.65 21.00
C GLN A 61 -19.24 13.31 19.62
N THR A 62 -18.58 14.46 19.48
CA THR A 62 -18.47 15.19 18.22
C THR A 62 -17.59 14.43 17.23
N ILE A 63 -16.46 13.87 17.67
CA ILE A 63 -15.59 13.00 16.86
C ILE A 63 -16.36 11.77 16.38
N HIS A 64 -17.08 11.09 17.27
CA HIS A 64 -17.84 9.89 16.90
C HIS A 64 -18.89 10.18 15.82
N ARG A 65 -19.64 11.28 15.95
CA ARG A 65 -20.63 11.70 14.95
C ARG A 65 -19.98 12.11 13.63
N THR A 66 -18.87 12.83 13.68
CA THR A 66 -18.13 13.29 12.49
C THR A 66 -17.51 12.10 11.74
N SER A 67 -17.02 11.10 12.47
CA SER A 67 -16.49 9.85 11.92
C SER A 67 -17.58 9.00 11.28
N ALA A 68 -18.73 8.84 11.93
CA ALA A 68 -19.84 8.02 11.42
C ALA A 68 -20.54 8.59 10.17
N THR A 69 -20.44 9.90 9.95
CA THR A 69 -21.06 10.59 8.80
C THR A 69 -20.14 10.70 7.59
N ARG A 70 -18.84 10.41 7.75
CA ARG A 70 -17.83 10.46 6.69
C ARG A 70 -17.48 9.07 6.20
N THR A 71 -17.27 8.93 4.91
CA THR A 71 -16.65 7.75 4.32
C THR A 71 -15.15 7.78 4.61
N LEU A 72 -14.72 7.07 5.64
CA LEU A 72 -13.31 6.89 5.97
C LEU A 72 -12.66 5.90 4.99
N PRO A 73 -11.38 6.10 4.63
CA PRO A 73 -10.64 5.13 3.84
C PRO A 73 -10.50 3.82 4.63
N GLN A 74 -10.55 2.69 3.92
CA GLN A 74 -10.26 1.41 4.56
C GLN A 74 -8.78 1.30 4.87
N VAL A 75 -8.48 0.97 6.13
CA VAL A 75 -7.13 0.79 6.63
C VAL A 75 -6.87 -0.71 6.85
N PRO A 76 -5.81 -1.28 6.25
CA PRO A 76 -5.37 -2.63 6.55
C PRO A 76 -5.21 -2.89 8.06
N PRO A 77 -5.62 -4.05 8.58
CA PRO A 77 -5.50 -4.35 10.00
C PRO A 77 -4.04 -4.41 10.47
N GLU A 78 -3.09 -4.73 9.58
CA GLU A 78 -1.66 -4.72 9.90
C GLU A 78 -1.16 -3.30 10.22
N LEU A 79 -1.71 -2.27 9.56
CA LEU A 79 -1.35 -0.87 9.83
C LEU A 79 -1.78 -0.43 11.23
N VAL A 80 -2.91 -0.96 11.73
CA VAL A 80 -3.36 -0.69 13.10
C VAL A 80 -2.34 -1.21 14.11
N GLN A 81 -1.80 -2.42 13.88
CA GLN A 81 -0.75 -2.99 14.74
C GLN A 81 0.55 -2.17 14.72
N TYR A 82 0.89 -1.52 13.60
CA TYR A 82 2.07 -0.65 13.55
C TYR A 82 1.88 0.55 14.48
N VAL A 83 0.71 1.18 14.45
CA VAL A 83 0.37 2.34 15.30
C VAL A 83 0.30 1.92 16.77
N ASP A 84 -0.33 0.79 17.09
CA ASP A 84 -0.44 0.27 18.46
C ASP A 84 0.93 -0.01 19.10
N ASN A 85 1.89 -0.47 18.29
CA ASN A 85 3.27 -0.71 18.72
C ASN A 85 4.16 0.55 18.69
N GLY A 86 3.61 1.72 18.35
CA GLY A 86 4.35 2.97 18.24
C GLY A 86 5.33 3.03 17.05
N ARG A 87 5.17 2.16 16.05
CA ARG A 87 5.99 2.16 14.83
C ARG A 87 5.40 3.14 13.82
N ASN A 88 6.26 3.82 13.05
CA ASN A 88 5.80 4.71 11.99
C ASN A 88 5.01 3.92 10.92
N PRO A 89 3.72 4.26 10.64
CA PRO A 89 2.91 3.59 9.63
C PRO A 89 3.48 3.70 8.21
N ASP A 90 4.30 4.70 7.90
CA ASP A 90 4.95 4.83 6.59
C ASP A 90 5.86 3.64 6.25
N VAL A 91 6.39 2.98 7.28
CA VAL A 91 7.25 1.81 7.12
C VAL A 91 6.47 0.64 6.51
N TYR A 92 5.21 0.44 6.89
CA TYR A 92 4.35 -0.59 6.27
C TYR A 92 4.16 -0.30 4.78
N THR A 93 3.85 0.95 4.42
CA THR A 93 3.64 1.33 3.02
C THR A 93 4.92 1.09 2.19
N ARG A 94 6.08 1.43 2.76
CA ARG A 94 7.38 1.14 2.15
C ARG A 94 7.59 -0.36 1.96
N GLU A 95 7.42 -1.15 3.01
CA GLU A 95 7.58 -2.62 2.99
C GLU A 95 6.61 -3.26 1.98
N PHE A 96 5.39 -2.76 1.89
CA PHE A 96 4.39 -3.21 0.92
C PHE A 96 4.84 -2.95 -0.52
N VAL A 97 5.33 -1.75 -0.83
CA VAL A 97 5.84 -1.42 -2.17
C VAL A 97 7.07 -2.28 -2.50
N GLU A 98 7.97 -2.48 -1.55
CA GLU A 98 9.14 -3.35 -1.71
C GLU A 98 8.73 -4.81 -1.96
N LEU A 99 7.72 -5.31 -1.25
CA LEU A 99 7.16 -6.65 -1.42
C LEU A 99 6.54 -6.82 -2.81
N VAL A 100 5.69 -5.87 -3.23
CA VAL A 100 5.05 -5.89 -4.56
C VAL A 100 6.10 -5.84 -5.67
N ARG A 101 7.14 -5.00 -5.51
CA ARG A 101 8.24 -4.93 -6.48
C ARG A 101 8.98 -6.27 -6.57
N ARG A 102 9.36 -6.85 -5.42
CA ARG A 102 10.05 -8.16 -5.37
C ARG A 102 9.18 -9.25 -5.97
N GLY A 103 7.88 -9.28 -5.65
CA GLY A 103 6.91 -10.22 -6.21
C GLY A 103 6.80 -10.11 -7.72
N ASN A 104 6.66 -8.89 -8.25
CA ASN A 104 6.58 -8.64 -9.69
C ASN A 104 7.85 -9.07 -10.43
N GLN A 105 9.03 -8.78 -9.87
CA GLN A 105 10.30 -9.22 -10.44
C GLN A 105 10.43 -10.74 -10.44
N LEU A 106 10.07 -11.39 -9.32
CA LEU A 106 10.09 -12.85 -9.19
C LEU A 106 9.14 -13.50 -10.21
N MET A 107 7.92 -12.99 -10.37
CA MET A 107 6.95 -13.51 -11.33
C MET A 107 7.45 -13.37 -12.77
N ARG A 108 8.02 -12.21 -13.12
CA ARG A 108 8.64 -12.00 -14.44
C ARG A 108 9.81 -12.95 -14.69
N GLY A 109 10.66 -13.15 -13.69
CA GLY A 109 11.77 -14.11 -13.76
C GLY A 109 11.28 -15.54 -13.99
N LYS A 110 10.24 -15.97 -13.25
CA LYS A 110 9.60 -17.29 -13.45
C LYS A 110 9.01 -17.42 -14.85
N GLN A 111 8.26 -16.42 -15.32
CA GLN A 111 7.68 -16.43 -16.67
C GLN A 111 8.78 -16.55 -17.73
N SER A 112 9.87 -15.79 -17.60
CA SER A 112 11.01 -15.88 -18.52
C SER A 112 11.67 -17.26 -18.48
N ALA A 113 11.88 -17.84 -17.30
CA ALA A 113 12.50 -19.15 -17.16
C ALA A 113 11.62 -20.26 -17.76
N PHE A 114 10.30 -20.21 -17.54
CA PHE A 114 9.36 -21.15 -18.15
C PHE A 114 9.28 -20.99 -19.67
N ALA A 115 9.36 -19.77 -20.18
CA ALA A 115 9.43 -19.52 -21.62
C ALA A 115 10.70 -20.14 -22.23
N SER A 116 11.86 -19.91 -21.62
CA SER A 116 13.13 -20.51 -22.08
C SER A 116 13.11 -22.04 -21.97
N PHE A 117 12.56 -22.59 -20.88
CA PHE A 117 12.43 -24.04 -20.72
C PHE A 117 11.53 -24.64 -21.80
N ARG A 118 10.39 -24.00 -22.09
CA ARG A 118 9.50 -24.40 -23.19
C ARG A 118 10.24 -24.43 -24.52
N ASP A 119 10.98 -23.38 -24.85
CA ASP A 119 11.64 -23.25 -26.15
C ASP A 119 12.76 -24.31 -26.32
N VAL A 120 13.53 -24.58 -25.27
CA VAL A 120 14.54 -25.65 -25.26
C VAL A 120 13.89 -27.03 -25.37
N LEU A 121 12.85 -27.29 -24.57
CA LEU A 121 12.15 -28.57 -24.59
C LEU A 121 11.52 -28.85 -25.96
N ALA A 122 10.94 -27.84 -26.60
CA ALA A 122 10.42 -27.97 -27.96
C ALA A 122 11.52 -28.34 -28.95
N GLY A 123 12.69 -27.68 -28.90
CA GLY A 123 13.83 -28.01 -29.75
C GLY A 123 14.33 -29.45 -29.55
N GLU A 124 14.40 -29.93 -28.30
CA GLU A 124 14.78 -31.32 -28.01
C GLU A 124 13.74 -32.33 -28.52
N ILE A 125 12.44 -32.01 -28.41
CA ILE A 125 11.36 -32.85 -28.98
C ILE A 125 11.49 -32.92 -30.51
N GLU A 126 11.73 -31.80 -31.18
CA GLU A 126 11.90 -31.78 -32.64
C GLU A 126 13.11 -32.60 -33.12
N ASN A 127 14.17 -32.68 -32.30
CA ASN A 127 15.39 -33.45 -32.59
C ASN A 127 15.21 -34.95 -32.30
N ALA A 128 14.60 -35.30 -31.17
CA ALA A 128 14.44 -36.68 -30.74
C ALA A 128 13.25 -37.41 -31.40
N MET A 129 12.18 -36.68 -31.73
CA MET A 129 10.91 -37.21 -32.25
C MET A 129 10.39 -36.33 -33.41
N PRO A 130 10.91 -36.52 -34.63
CA PRO A 130 10.56 -35.69 -35.79
C PRO A 130 9.07 -35.70 -36.17
N GLU A 131 8.35 -36.77 -35.83
CA GLU A 131 6.92 -36.93 -36.05
C GLU A 131 6.05 -35.99 -35.19
N LEU A 132 6.58 -35.48 -34.08
CA LEU A 132 5.88 -34.58 -33.15
C LEU A 132 6.17 -33.09 -33.40
N ARG A 133 6.93 -32.73 -34.44
CA ARG A 133 7.35 -31.35 -34.72
C ARG A 133 6.19 -30.38 -34.85
N ASP A 134 5.18 -30.75 -35.65
CA ASP A 134 4.02 -29.89 -35.88
C ASP A 134 3.18 -29.71 -34.60
N ASP A 135 3.11 -30.74 -33.75
CA ASP A 135 2.43 -30.68 -32.45
C ASP A 135 3.19 -29.81 -31.45
N ALA A 136 4.51 -29.96 -31.36
CA ALA A 136 5.36 -29.14 -30.51
C ALA A 136 5.28 -27.66 -30.92
N ALA A 137 5.34 -27.36 -32.23
CA ALA A 137 5.19 -26.01 -32.76
C ALA A 137 3.83 -25.39 -32.43
N ARG A 138 2.74 -26.18 -32.49
CA ARG A 138 1.40 -25.74 -32.07
C ARG A 138 1.37 -25.36 -30.58
N VAL A 139 1.96 -26.18 -29.71
CA VAL A 139 2.00 -25.93 -28.25
C VAL A 139 2.84 -24.69 -27.92
N VAL A 140 3.97 -24.49 -28.60
CA VAL A 140 4.81 -23.30 -28.41
C VAL A 140 4.05 -22.04 -28.81
N ALA A 141 3.38 -22.05 -29.97
CA ALA A 141 2.57 -20.92 -30.42
C ALA A 141 1.40 -20.62 -29.46
N ALA A 142 0.70 -21.65 -28.98
CA ALA A 142 -0.41 -21.52 -28.04
C ALA A 142 0.00 -20.96 -26.66
N THR A 143 1.25 -21.18 -26.25
CA THR A 143 1.79 -20.71 -24.96
C THR A 143 2.56 -19.39 -25.08
N GLY A 144 2.40 -18.68 -26.21
CA GLY A 144 2.99 -17.35 -26.42
C GLY A 144 4.46 -17.36 -26.85
N GLY A 145 4.99 -18.51 -27.27
CA GLY A 145 6.30 -18.64 -27.88
C GLY A 145 6.24 -18.34 -29.38
N ARG A 146 7.31 -17.76 -29.92
CA ARG A 146 7.47 -17.68 -31.37
C ARG A 146 7.84 -19.08 -31.86
N ALA A 147 6.98 -19.70 -32.65
CA ALA A 147 7.34 -20.95 -33.33
C ALA A 147 8.66 -20.73 -34.09
N ILE A 148 9.62 -21.65 -33.91
CA ILE A 148 10.90 -21.65 -34.63
C ILE A 148 10.59 -22.07 -36.07
N SER A 149 9.87 -21.24 -36.84
CA SER A 149 9.68 -21.48 -38.26
C SER A 149 10.97 -21.11 -39.00
N ALA A 150 11.75 -22.14 -39.30
CA ALA A 150 12.55 -22.28 -40.52
C ALA A 150 13.11 -20.98 -41.12
N ALA A 151 14.11 -20.37 -40.49
CA ALA A 151 14.96 -19.37 -41.13
C ALA A 151 16.00 -20.08 -42.03
N GLY A 152 15.52 -20.59 -43.15
CA GLY A 152 16.29 -21.22 -44.21
C GLY A 152 15.66 -20.94 -45.56
N ALA A 153 15.46 -19.66 -45.91
CA ALA A 153 15.02 -19.26 -47.26
C ALA A 153 15.47 -17.84 -47.61
N GLY A 154 16.55 -17.73 -48.37
CA GLY A 154 16.74 -16.72 -49.42
C GLY A 154 17.12 -15.29 -49.00
N ILE A 155 18.39 -15.04 -48.72
CA ILE A 155 18.98 -13.72 -49.00
C ILE A 155 19.47 -13.74 -50.45
N GLY A 156 18.58 -13.35 -51.35
CA GLY A 156 18.87 -13.03 -52.74
C GLY A 156 19.51 -11.66 -52.84
N ASN A 157 20.70 -11.66 -53.44
CA ASN A 157 21.51 -10.54 -53.92
C ASN A 157 20.74 -9.29 -54.40
N THR A 158 21.04 -8.11 -53.83
CA THR A 158 20.96 -6.82 -54.54
C THR A 158 22.20 -5.97 -54.22
N SER A 159 23.24 -6.18 -55.02
CA SER A 159 24.40 -5.31 -55.14
C SER A 159 24.07 -4.05 -55.92
N GLY A 160 24.36 -2.88 -55.35
CA GLY A 160 24.94 -1.73 -56.05
C GLY A 160 23.99 -0.75 -56.77
N GLY A 161 24.06 0.52 -56.38
CA GLY A 161 23.57 1.65 -57.16
C GLY A 161 23.42 2.94 -56.35
N ALA A 162 24.53 3.65 -56.15
CA ALA A 162 24.57 5.02 -55.63
C ALA A 162 24.38 6.04 -56.77
N GLY A 163 23.81 7.20 -56.46
CA GLY A 163 23.60 8.37 -57.35
C GLY A 163 22.10 8.72 -57.43
N GLU A 164 21.62 9.93 -57.21
CA GLU A 164 22.18 11.29 -57.00
C GLU A 164 21.23 12.06 -56.06
#